data_AF-A0A382YRJ9-F1
#
_entry.id   AF-A0A382YRJ9-F1
#
_cell.length_a   1.000
_cell.length_b   1.000
_cell.length_c   1.000
_cell.angle_alpha   90.00
_cell.angle_beta   90.00
_cell.angle_gamma   90.00
#
_symmetry.space_group_name_H-M   'P 1'
#
loop_
_entity.id
_entity.type
_entity.pdbx_description
1 polymer ?
#
loop_
_entity_poly.entity_id
_entity_poly.type
_entity_poly.pdbx_seq_one_letter_code
_entity_poly.pdbx_strand_id
1 'polypeptide(L)'
;MDIKEILGDIVADEQEKSASPEYYEKMEKKEQQVLLTLEMLDKFQFLQLEQICKEVCGRIPSPPRVYDKVINVEYEHHINRDDYTKFILKEMEFSEIKDFAIKYNILK
;
A
#
# COMPACT_ATOMS: atom_id res chain seq x y z
N MET A 1 -2.98 9.41 -6.71
CA MET A 1 -3.50 8.18 -6.09
C MET A 1 -4.90 8.44 -5.54
N ASP A 2 -5.93 7.75 -6.05
CA ASP A 2 -7.29 7.85 -5.49
C ASP A 2 -7.42 6.89 -4.30
N ILE A 3 -7.63 7.44 -3.11
CA ILE A 3 -7.79 6.66 -1.87
C ILE A 3 -8.97 5.68 -1.98
N LYS A 4 -10.01 6.02 -2.77
CA LYS A 4 -11.17 5.15 -2.98
C LYS A 4 -10.84 3.88 -3.76
N GLU A 5 -9.88 3.94 -4.70
CA GLU A 5 -9.45 2.75 -5.43
C GLU A 5 -8.67 1.81 -4.50
N ILE A 6 -7.81 2.35 -3.64
CA ILE A 6 -7.03 1.56 -2.68
C ILE A 6 -7.91 0.93 -1.61
N LEU A 7 -8.86 1.70 -1.07
CA LEU A 7 -9.85 1.16 -0.14
C LEU A 7 -10.73 0.13 -0.84
N GLY A 8 -11.11 0.35 -2.11
CA GLY A 8 -11.84 -0.62 -2.92
C GLY A 8 -11.13 -1.97 -3.02
N ASP A 9 -9.84 -1.97 -3.34
CA ASP A 9 -9.03 -3.19 -3.45
C ASP A 9 -8.87 -3.91 -2.09
N ILE A 10 -8.68 -3.16 -0.99
CA ILE A 10 -8.51 -3.73 0.37
C ILE A 10 -9.83 -4.27 0.94
N VAL A 11 -10.96 -3.64 0.59
CA VAL A 11 -12.30 -3.99 1.08
C VAL A 11 -12.93 -5.10 0.25
N ALA A 12 -12.62 -5.18 -1.05
CA ALA A 12 -13.12 -6.23 -1.93
C ALA A 12 -12.65 -7.64 -1.50
N ASP A 13 -11.46 -7.75 -0.90
CA ASP A 13 -10.93 -9.01 -0.34
C ASP A 13 -11.74 -9.53 0.88
N GLU A 14 -12.56 -8.69 1.53
CA GLU A 14 -13.32 -9.04 2.76
C GLU A 14 -14.84 -9.10 2.57
N GLN A 15 -15.35 -8.87 1.36
CA GLN A 15 -16.78 -8.65 1.10
C GLN A 15 -17.71 -9.87 1.24
N GLU A 16 -17.26 -10.99 1.80
CA GLU A 16 -18.12 -12.17 2.00
C GLU A 16 -18.88 -12.23 3.34
N LYS A 17 -18.75 -11.28 4.29
CA LYS A 17 -19.37 -11.48 5.63
C LYS A 17 -20.08 -10.29 6.28
N SER A 18 -21.42 -10.36 6.20
CA SER A 18 -22.44 -9.86 7.14
C SER A 18 -22.59 -8.36 7.41
N ALA A 19 -23.78 -7.82 7.14
CA ALA A 19 -24.24 -6.46 7.46
C ALA A 19 -24.55 -6.29 8.97
N SER A 20 -23.55 -6.49 9.84
CA SER A 20 -23.65 -6.26 11.28
C SER A 20 -23.11 -4.88 11.66
N PRO A 21 -23.66 -4.17 12.67
CA PRO A 21 -23.07 -2.93 13.20
C PRO A 21 -21.58 -3.05 13.56
N GLU A 22 -21.15 -4.21 14.06
CA GLU A 22 -19.74 -4.49 14.36
C GLU A 22 -18.86 -4.58 13.11
N TYR A 23 -19.43 -4.95 11.95
CA TYR A 23 -18.73 -4.98 10.67
C TYR A 23 -18.44 -3.54 10.19
N TYR A 24 -19.42 -2.64 10.33
CA TYR A 24 -19.24 -1.22 9.97
C TYR A 24 -18.19 -0.54 10.87
N GLU A 25 -18.19 -0.81 12.18
CA GLU A 25 -17.18 -0.24 13.09
C GLU A 25 -15.76 -0.76 12.80
N LYS A 26 -15.64 -2.04 12.45
CA LYS A 26 -14.35 -2.63 12.04
C LYS A 26 -13.86 -2.02 10.72
N MET A 27 -14.75 -1.82 9.76
CA MET A 27 -14.45 -1.18 8.48
C MET A 27 -13.98 0.26 8.69
N GLU A 28 -14.66 1.05 9.52
CA GLU A 28 -14.26 2.42 9.82
C GLU A 28 -12.88 2.51 10.49
N LYS A 29 -12.59 1.62 11.45
CA LYS A 29 -11.26 1.53 12.07
C LYS A 29 -10.17 1.17 11.06
N LYS A 30 -10.46 0.25 10.15
CA LYS A 30 -9.54 -0.17 9.07
C LYS A 30 -9.29 0.98 8.09
N GLU A 31 -10.33 1.70 7.68
CA GLU A 31 -10.22 2.90 6.83
C GLU A 31 -9.34 3.98 7.49
N GLN A 32 -9.56 4.26 8.78
CA GLN A 32 -8.73 5.20 9.54
C GLN A 32 -7.26 4.75 9.60
N GLN A 33 -7.01 3.46 9.81
CA GLN A 33 -5.65 2.92 9.82
C GLN A 33 -4.97 3.03 8.46
N VAL A 34 -5.69 2.76 7.36
CA VAL A 34 -5.18 2.94 6.00
C VAL A 34 -4.85 4.41 5.74
N LEU A 35 -5.73 5.34 6.11
CA LEU A 35 -5.49 6.78 5.95
C LEU A 35 -4.24 7.22 6.72
N LEU A 36 -4.08 6.84 7.99
CA LEU A 36 -2.89 7.15 8.79
C LEU A 36 -1.62 6.56 8.19
N THR A 37 -1.71 5.34 7.63
CA THR A 37 -0.59 4.70 6.95
C THR A 37 -0.20 5.47 5.70
N LEU A 38 -1.18 5.90 4.90
CA LEU A 38 -0.94 6.71 3.70
C LEU A 38 -0.31 8.07 4.03
N GLU A 39 -0.81 8.78 5.03
CA GLU A 39 -0.23 10.05 5.50
C GLU A 39 1.22 9.87 5.98
N MET A 40 1.54 8.72 6.57
CA MET A 40 2.91 8.40 6.98
C MET A 40 3.81 8.12 5.78
N LEU A 41 3.36 7.27 4.84
CA LEU A 41 4.10 6.93 3.64
C LEU A 41 4.30 8.15 2.72
N ASP A 42 3.43 9.15 2.79
CA ASP A 42 3.62 10.38 2.03
C ASP A 42 4.90 11.13 2.42
N LYS A 43 5.35 10.98 3.67
CA LYS A 43 6.61 11.57 4.17
C LYS A 43 7.86 10.82 3.73
N PHE A 44 7.71 9.59 3.21
CA PHE A 44 8.84 8.80 2.76
C PHE A 44 9.29 9.28 1.37
N GLN A 45 10.61 9.37 1.18
CA GLN A 45 11.19 9.50 -0.15
C GLN A 45 11.09 8.19 -0.93
N PHE A 46 11.20 8.25 -2.26
CA PHE A 46 11.11 7.07 -3.11
C PHE A 46 12.11 5.96 -2.71
N LEU A 47 13.37 6.31 -2.47
CA LEU A 47 14.39 5.34 -2.03
C LEU A 47 14.07 4.75 -0.64
N GLN A 48 13.38 5.49 0.23
CA GLN A 48 12.98 5.00 1.54
C GLN A 48 11.81 4.00 1.44
N LEU A 49 10.90 4.19 0.46
CA LEU A 49 9.86 3.21 0.14
C LEU A 49 10.45 1.90 -0.40
N GLU A 50 11.47 1.99 -1.26
CA GLU A 50 12.19 0.80 -1.71
C GLU A 50 12.93 0.10 -0.56
N GLN A 51 13.56 0.89 0.31
CA GLN A 51 14.34 0.38 1.43
C GLN A 51 13.46 -0.35 2.45
N ILE A 52 12.31 0.21 2.83
CA ILE A 52 11.40 -0.46 3.78
C ILE A 52 10.88 -1.78 3.21
N CYS A 53 10.54 -1.85 1.92
CA CYS A 53 10.13 -3.11 1.27
C CYS A 53 11.23 -4.18 1.37
N LYS A 54 12.49 -3.80 1.12
CA LYS A 54 13.62 -4.72 1.23
C LYS A 54 13.90 -5.14 2.68
N GLU A 55 13.85 -4.22 3.64
CA GLU A 55 14.19 -4.52 5.04
C GLU A 55 13.10 -5.32 5.77
N VAL A 56 11.83 -4.99 5.53
CA VAL A 56 10.70 -5.62 6.24
C VAL A 56 10.22 -6.86 5.50
N CYS A 57 10.01 -6.77 4.18
CA CYS A 57 9.45 -7.88 3.39
C CYS A 57 10.50 -8.74 2.67
N GLY A 58 11.78 -8.33 2.64
CA GLY A 58 12.83 -9.03 1.88
C GLY A 58 12.69 -8.96 0.36
N ARG A 59 11.69 -8.21 -0.15
CA ARG A 59 11.35 -8.12 -1.58
C ARG A 59 10.74 -6.77 -1.92
N ILE A 60 10.74 -6.42 -3.21
CA ILE A 60 10.05 -5.23 -3.75
C ILE A 60 8.77 -5.66 -4.50
N PRO A 61 7.81 -4.74 -4.74
CA PRO A 61 6.69 -5.01 -5.65
C PRO A 61 7.17 -5.53 -7.00
N SER A 62 6.37 -6.38 -7.62
CA SER A 62 6.62 -6.81 -8.99
C SER A 62 6.31 -5.68 -9.97
N PRO A 63 7.10 -5.47 -11.03
CA PRO A 63 6.79 -4.50 -12.08
C PRO A 63 5.39 -4.75 -12.66
N PRO A 64 4.54 -3.73 -12.78
CA PRO A 64 3.25 -3.88 -13.44
C PRO A 64 3.46 -4.18 -14.93
N ARG A 65 2.66 -5.10 -15.46
CA ARG A 65 2.66 -5.42 -16.88
C ARG A 65 1.57 -4.64 -17.59
N VAL A 66 1.94 -3.99 -18.69
CA VAL A 66 1.02 -3.22 -19.52
C VAL A 66 0.96 -3.87 -20.89
N TYR A 67 -0.26 -4.14 -21.34
CA TYR A 67 -0.52 -4.57 -22.70
C TYR A 67 -0.76 -3.37 -23.60
N ASP A 68 0.15 -3.12 -24.53
CA ASP A 68 -0.03 -2.08 -25.55
C ASP A 68 -0.76 -2.67 -26.76
N LYS A 69 -1.98 -2.19 -26.97
CA LYS A 69 -2.87 -2.61 -28.06
C LYS A 69 -2.42 -2.12 -29.44
N VAL A 70 -1.61 -1.06 -29.51
CA VAL A 70 -1.13 -0.47 -30.76
C VAL A 70 -0.03 -1.33 -31.37
N ILE A 71 0.92 -1.77 -30.54
CA ILE A 71 2.03 -2.64 -30.96
C ILE A 71 1.79 -4.13 -30.69
N ASN A 72 0.69 -4.47 -30.01
CA ASN A 72 0.28 -5.84 -29.68
C ASN A 72 1.36 -6.61 -28.88
N VAL A 73 1.96 -5.92 -27.90
CA VAL A 73 3.04 -6.43 -27.05
C VAL A 73 2.73 -6.13 -25.58
N GLU A 74 3.03 -7.10 -24.72
CA GLU A 74 3.04 -6.92 -23.27
C GLU A 74 4.47 -6.59 -22.81
N TYR A 75 4.63 -5.55 -22.00
CA TYR A 75 5.92 -5.18 -21.43
C TYR A 75 5.80 -4.76 -19.97
N GLU A 76 6.91 -4.92 -19.25
CA GLU A 76 7.03 -4.49 -17.86
C GLU A 76 7.24 -2.97 -17.80
N HIS A 77 6.45 -2.30 -16.97
CA HIS A 77 6.60 -0.88 -16.71
C HIS A 77 7.44 -0.65 -15.46
N HIS A 78 8.13 0.49 -15.41
CA HIS A 78 8.86 0.89 -14.20
C HIS A 78 7.92 1.01 -12.99
N ILE A 79 8.36 0.43 -11.88
CA ILE A 79 7.72 0.54 -10.56
C ILE A 79 7.76 2.00 -10.11
N ASN A 80 6.60 2.54 -9.79
CA ASN A 80 6.45 3.91 -9.31
C ASN A 80 6.13 3.94 -7.80
N ARG A 81 5.94 5.15 -7.26
CA ARG A 81 5.63 5.35 -5.84
C ARG A 81 4.34 4.64 -5.39
N ASP A 82 3.32 4.66 -6.25
CA ASP A 82 2.01 4.08 -5.93
C ASP A 82 2.12 2.56 -5.85
N ASP A 83 2.95 1.92 -6.68
CA ASP A 83 3.22 0.47 -6.60
C ASP A 83 3.85 0.08 -5.25
N TYR A 84 4.83 0.86 -4.78
CA TYR A 84 5.42 0.66 -3.45
C TYR A 84 4.39 0.90 -2.34
N THR A 85 3.59 1.96 -2.44
CA THR A 85 2.57 2.30 -1.43
C THR A 85 1.53 1.19 -1.31
N LYS A 86 1.02 0.69 -2.44
CA LYS A 86 0.06 -0.43 -2.47
C LYS A 86 0.66 -1.72 -1.90
N PHE A 87 1.91 -2.01 -2.25
CA PHE A 87 2.61 -3.17 -1.71
C PHE A 87 2.78 -3.09 -0.19
N ILE A 88 3.22 -1.95 0.34
CA ILE A 88 3.39 -1.72 1.78
C ILE A 88 2.05 -1.86 2.51
N LEU A 89 0.98 -1.24 2.01
CA LEU A 89 -0.35 -1.35 2.61
C LEU A 89 -0.89 -2.79 2.67
N LYS A 90 -0.47 -3.63 1.71
CA LYS A 90 -0.92 -5.02 1.64
C LYS A 90 -0.08 -5.95 2.52
N GLU A 91 1.22 -5.69 2.64
CA GLU A 91 2.19 -6.65 3.16
C GLU A 91 2.77 -6.27 4.52
N MET A 92 2.52 -5.05 5.02
CA MET A 92 3.08 -4.56 6.28
C MET A 92 2.01 -4.05 7.22
N GLU A 93 2.24 -4.25 8.52
CA GLU A 93 1.46 -3.61 9.57
C GLU A 93 1.92 -2.16 9.78
N PHE A 94 0.98 -1.30 10.22
CA PHE A 94 1.28 0.09 10.54
C PHE A 94 2.40 0.26 11.59
N SER A 95 2.50 -0.68 12.54
CA SER A 95 3.56 -0.74 13.55
C SER A 95 4.95 -0.86 12.92
N GLU A 96 5.12 -1.76 11.95
CA GLU A 96 6.40 -1.99 11.26
C GLU A 96 6.84 -0.76 10.47
N ILE A 97 5.88 -0.10 9.81
CA ILE A 97 6.12 1.14 9.07
C ILE A 97 6.55 2.26 10.03
N LYS A 98 5.88 2.37 11.17
CA LYS A 98 6.20 3.36 12.20
C LYS A 98 7.59 3.12 12.79
N ASP A 99 7.92 1.87 13.12
CA ASP A 99 9.22 1.50 13.69
C ASP A 99 10.36 1.79 12.72
N PHE A 100 10.17 1.49 11.43
CA PHE A 100 11.09 1.88 10.37
C PHE A 100 11.25 3.41 10.30
N ALA A 101 10.14 4.15 10.32
CA ALA A 101 10.16 5.60 10.23
C ALA A 101 10.90 6.27 11.40
N ILE A 102 10.77 5.70 12.61
CA ILE A 102 11.52 6.14 13.80
C ILE A 102 13.00 5.81 13.65
N LYS A 103 13.33 4.55 13.30
CA LYS A 103 14.71 4.07 13.11
C LYS A 103 15.50 4.96 12.14
N TYR A 104 14.87 5.40 11.06
CA TYR A 104 15.49 6.22 10.01
C TYR A 104 15.23 7.73 10.14
N ASN A 105 14.65 8.20 11.26
CA ASN A 105 14.34 9.61 11.52
C ASN A 105 13.55 10.30 10.40
N ILE A 106 12.60 9.57 9.79
CA ILE A 106 11.72 10.07 8.73
C ILE A 106 10.61 10.94 9.34
N LEU A 107 10.10 10.54 10.50
CA LEU A 107 9.13 11.29 11.29
C LEU A 107 9.89 12.04 12.39
N LYS A 108 10.29 13.29 12.12
CA LYS A 108 10.75 14.22 13.15
C LYS A 108 9.61 15.08 13.65
#